data_AF-A0A399Y096-F1
#
_entry.id   AF-A0A399Y096-F1
#
_cell.length_a   1.000
_cell.length_b   1.000
_cell.length_c   1.000
_cell.angle_alpha   90.00
_cell.angle_beta   90.00
_cell.angle_gamma   90.00
#
_symmetry.space_group_name_H-M   'P 1'
#
loop_
_entity.id
_entity.type
_entity.pdbx_description
1 polymer ?
#
loop_
_entity_poly.entity_id
_entity_poly.type
_entity_poly.pdbx_seq_one_letter_code
_entity_poly.pdbx_strand_id
1 'polypeptide(L)'
;MSELPRSRRARELAQEALVRLVAAYGTNPRFVLLGGLVPDLLCTRSQMLHIGTTDIDLQVNLEIYDGSPNVARLETALRASGFSADS
;
A
#
# COMPACT_ATOMS: atom_id res chain seq x y z
N MET A 1 -8.44 -16.52 9.09
CA MET A 1 -9.10 -15.26 9.54
C MET A 1 -10.14 -14.91 8.50
N SER A 2 -11.36 -14.54 8.87
CA SER A 2 -12.33 -14.04 7.90
C SER A 2 -11.84 -12.72 7.31
N GLU A 3 -11.85 -12.58 5.98
CA GLU A 3 -11.53 -11.30 5.33
C GLU A 3 -12.43 -10.19 5.88
N LEU A 4 -11.83 -9.05 6.22
CA LEU A 4 -12.57 -7.86 6.60
C LEU A 4 -13.40 -7.39 5.39
N PRO A 5 -14.70 -7.09 5.55
CA PRO A 5 -15.47 -6.50 4.45
C PRO A 5 -14.95 -5.09 4.14
N ARG A 6 -15.08 -4.70 2.86
CA ARG A 6 -14.79 -3.33 2.41
C ARG A 6 -15.59 -2.34 3.25
N SER A 7 -14.88 -1.42 3.88
CA SER A 7 -15.44 -0.43 4.77
C SER A 7 -14.48 0.75 4.93
N ARG A 8 -14.99 1.86 5.49
CA ARG A 8 -14.16 3.00 5.87
C ARG A 8 -13.08 2.61 6.88
N ARG A 9 -13.41 1.72 7.81
CA ARG A 9 -12.46 1.20 8.79
C ARG A 9 -11.35 0.36 8.13
N ALA A 10 -11.70 -0.52 7.21
CA ALA A 10 -10.72 -1.30 6.45
C ALA A 10 -9.78 -0.39 5.64
N ARG A 11 -10.32 0.70 5.06
CA ARG A 11 -9.54 1.72 4.35
C ARG A 11 -8.53 2.43 5.26
N GLU A 12 -8.92 2.78 6.49
CA GLU A 12 -8.00 3.37 7.47
C GLU A 12 -6.85 2.41 7.82
N LEU A 13 -7.16 1.12 8.00
CA LEU A 13 -6.15 0.09 8.25
C LEU A 13 -5.20 -0.07 7.06
N ALA A 14 -5.72 -0.05 5.83
CA ALA A 14 -4.89 -0.05 4.61
C ALA A 14 -4.00 1.19 4.56
N GLN A 15 -4.52 2.38 4.88
CA GLN A 15 -3.72 3.60 4.93
C GLN A 15 -2.62 3.53 6.00
N GLU A 16 -2.92 3.01 7.19
CA GLU A 16 -1.94 2.80 8.26
C GLU A 16 -0.83 1.83 7.83
N ALA A 17 -1.20 0.75 7.13
CA ALA A 17 -0.23 -0.21 6.59
C ALA A 17 0.67 0.42 5.51
N LEU A 18 0.16 1.33 4.68
CA LEU A 18 0.96 2.10 3.73
C LEU A 18 1.97 3.01 4.45
N VAL A 19 1.54 3.70 5.52
CA VAL A 19 2.45 4.56 6.31
C VAL A 19 3.58 3.73 6.92
N ARG A 20 3.26 2.55 7.49
CA ARG A 20 4.28 1.64 8.05
C ARG A 20 5.28 1.20 6.98
N LEU A 21 4.79 0.80 5.80
CA LEU A 21 5.63 0.39 4.68
C LEU A 21 6.58 1.51 4.22
N VAL A 22 6.06 2.73 4.04
CA VAL A 22 6.87 3.88 3.61
C VAL A 22 7.90 4.25 4.68
N ALA A 23 7.52 4.23 5.96
CA ALA A 23 8.45 4.49 7.06
C ALA A 23 9.58 3.43 7.12
N ALA A 24 9.24 2.16 6.91
CA ALA A 24 10.19 1.05 6.90
C ALA A 24 11.10 1.02 5.65
N TYR A 25 10.71 1.69 4.56
CA TYR A 25 11.48 1.70 3.32
C TYR A 25 12.85 2.39 3.45
N GLY A 26 13.05 3.23 4.48
CA GLY A 26 14.34 3.83 4.83
C GLY A 26 14.81 4.99 3.93
N THR A 27 14.10 5.27 2.84
CA THR A 27 14.29 6.43 1.95
C THR A 27 12.92 6.91 1.46
N ASN A 28 12.84 7.99 0.68
CA ASN A 28 11.59 8.38 0.05
C ASN A 28 11.31 7.51 -1.20
N PRO A 29 10.38 6.55 -1.17
CA PRO A 29 10.10 5.71 -2.32
C PRO A 29 9.40 6.50 -3.44
N ARG A 30 9.67 6.12 -4.70
CA ARG A 30 8.90 6.59 -5.87
C ARG A 30 7.68 5.70 -6.12
N PHE A 31 6.89 5.46 -5.08
CA PHE A 31 5.65 4.68 -5.21
C PHE A 31 4.57 5.51 -5.90
N VAL A 32 3.83 4.87 -6.80
CA VAL A 32 2.59 5.42 -7.34
C VAL A 32 1.44 4.64 -6.70
N LEU A 33 0.61 5.36 -5.94
CA LEU A 33 -0.57 4.79 -5.29
C LEU A 33 -1.68 4.57 -6.31
N LEU A 34 -2.27 3.37 -6.29
CA LEU A 34 -3.35 2.94 -7.14
C LEU A 34 -4.53 2.45 -6.30
N GLY A 35 -5.61 2.05 -6.97
CA GLY A 35 -6.70 1.31 -6.35
C GLY A 35 -7.52 2.08 -5.32
N GLY A 36 -8.05 1.35 -4.32
CA GLY A 36 -9.15 1.81 -3.48
C GLY A 36 -8.84 2.94 -2.49
N LEU A 37 -7.57 3.31 -2.29
CA LEU A 37 -7.17 4.50 -1.52
C LEU A 37 -7.21 5.79 -2.35
N VAL A 38 -7.11 5.70 -3.67
CA VAL A 38 -7.03 6.85 -4.59
C VAL A 38 -8.31 7.70 -4.65
N PRO A 39 -9.54 7.14 -4.66
CA PRO A 39 -10.76 7.93 -4.85
C PRO A 39 -10.90 9.08 -3.84
N ASP A 40 -10.60 8.87 -2.57
CA ASP A 40 -10.70 9.92 -1.55
C ASP A 40 -9.64 11.02 -1.71
N LEU A 41 -8.52 10.73 -2.38
CA LEU A 41 -7.45 11.70 -2.64
C LEU A 41 -7.75 12.57 -3.86
N LEU A 42 -8.41 12.01 -4.88
CA LEU A 42 -8.72 12.72 -6.13
C LEU A 42 -10.11 13.36 -6.12
N CYS A 43 -11.07 12.78 -5.42
CA CYS A 43 -12.48 13.19 -5.43
C CYS A 43 -12.90 13.88 -4.13
N THR A 44 -12.07 14.78 -3.59
CA THR A 44 -12.28 15.44 -2.28
C THR A 44 -13.57 16.24 -2.13
N ARG A 45 -14.23 16.57 -3.25
CA ARG A 45 -15.51 17.31 -3.29
C ARG A 45 -16.70 16.45 -3.72
N SER A 46 -16.50 15.15 -3.93
CA SER A 46 -17.58 14.24 -4.30
C SER A 46 -18.58 14.09 -3.16
N GLN A 47 -19.87 14.14 -3.46
CA GLN A 47 -20.93 13.79 -2.52
C GLN A 47 -21.11 12.27 -2.39
N MET A 48 -20.57 11.50 -3.33
CA MET A 48 -20.53 10.04 -3.27
C MET A 48 -19.23 9.59 -2.62
N LEU A 49 -19.34 8.85 -1.52
CA LEU A 49 -18.21 8.29 -0.79
C LEU A 49 -17.80 6.94 -1.35
N HIS A 50 -16.49 6.71 -1.46
CA HIS A 50 -15.96 5.38 -1.78
C HIS A 50 -16.26 4.41 -0.62
N ILE A 51 -16.68 3.18 -0.97
CA ILE A 51 -17.08 2.13 -0.02
C ILE A 51 -15.93 1.72 0.94
N GLY A 52 -14.68 2.01 0.55
CA GLY A 52 -13.47 1.62 1.26
C GLY A 52 -12.71 0.52 0.52
N THR A 53 -11.57 0.12 1.08
CA THR A 53 -10.69 -0.90 0.50
C THR A 53 -10.10 -1.74 1.62
N THR A 54 -9.62 -2.93 1.30
CA THR A 54 -9.06 -3.90 2.26
C THR A 54 -7.55 -4.08 2.10
N ASP A 55 -6.99 -3.46 1.07
CA ASP A 55 -5.66 -3.66 0.51
C ASP A 55 -5.07 -2.31 0.05
N ILE A 56 -3.80 -2.36 -0.37
CA ILE A 56 -3.07 -1.22 -0.94
C ILE A 56 -2.49 -1.67 -2.28
N ASP A 57 -2.81 -0.95 -3.34
CA ASP A 57 -2.19 -1.16 -4.65
C ASP A 57 -1.08 -0.14 -4.87
N LEU A 58 0.15 -0.61 -5.07
CA LEU A 58 1.31 0.23 -5.35
C LEU A 58 1.97 -0.19 -6.66
N GLN A 59 2.18 0.76 -7.56
CA GLN A 59 3.17 0.59 -8.60
C GLN A 59 4.54 1.02 -8.05
N VAL A 60 5.52 0.14 -8.22
CA VAL A 60 6.91 0.32 -7.77
C VAL A 60 7.84 0.30 -8.97
N ASN A 61 8.89 1.13 -8.95
CA ASN A 61 9.97 1.02 -9.92
C ASN A 61 11.07 0.13 -9.33
N LEU A 62 11.12 -1.12 -9.77
CA LEU A 62 12.07 -2.09 -9.25
C LEU A 62 13.40 -2.10 -10.01
N GLU A 63 13.56 -1.32 -11.09
CA GLU A 63 14.67 -1.41 -12.04
C GLU A 63 14.84 -2.83 -12.62
N ILE A 64 14.86 -2.97 -13.95
CA ILE A 64 14.74 -4.27 -14.64
C ILE A 64 16.01 -5.15 -14.48
N TYR A 65 17.00 -4.73 -13.69
CA TYR A 65 18.25 -5.46 -13.52
C TYR A 65 18.15 -6.54 -12.44
N ASP A 66 18.62 -7.75 -12.78
CA ASP A 66 18.74 -8.88 -11.85
C ASP A 66 19.54 -8.47 -10.59
N GLY A 67 19.02 -8.80 -9.41
CA GLY A 67 19.61 -8.40 -8.12
C GLY A 67 19.39 -6.93 -7.70
N SER A 68 18.41 -6.22 -8.30
CA SER A 68 18.14 -4.81 -8.00
C SER A 68 18.03 -4.52 -6.49
N PRO A 69 18.83 -3.57 -5.95
CA PRO A 69 18.76 -3.15 -4.55
C PRO A 69 17.36 -2.72 -4.09
N ASN A 70 16.52 -2.24 -5.02
CA ASN A 70 15.16 -1.79 -4.72
C ASN A 70 14.21 -2.95 -4.41
N VAL A 71 14.40 -4.11 -5.04
CA VAL A 71 13.64 -5.34 -4.73
C VAL A 71 13.96 -5.81 -3.32
N ALA A 72 15.25 -5.99 -3.01
CA ALA A 72 15.68 -6.40 -1.67
C ALA A 72 15.23 -5.43 -0.58
N ARG A 73 15.28 -4.12 -0.86
CA ARG A 73 14.76 -3.08 0.04
C ARG A 73 13.26 -3.17 0.23
N LEU A 74 12.49 -3.34 -0.84
CA LEU A 74 11.03 -3.48 -0.76
C LEU A 74 10.64 -4.71 0.06
N GLU A 75 11.23 -5.87 -0.23
CA GLU A 75 10.97 -7.08 0.55
C GLU A 75 11.33 -6.93 2.02
N THR A 76 12.46 -6.29 2.31
CA THR A 76 12.88 -6.02 3.69
C THR A 76 11.89 -5.11 4.41
N ALA A 77 11.42 -4.05 3.73
CA ALA A 77 10.42 -3.13 4.25
C ALA A 77 9.06 -3.82 4.49
N LEU A 78 8.64 -4.70 3.58
CA LEU A 78 7.43 -5.53 3.74
C LEU A 78 7.53 -6.41 4.98
N ARG A 79 8.62 -7.17 5.14
CA ARG A 79 8.85 -8.02 6.31
C ARG A 79 8.90 -7.21 7.60
N ALA A 80 9.63 -6.09 7.62
CA ALA A 80 9.73 -5.19 8.78
C ALA A 80 8.37 -4.55 9.15
N SER A 81 7.47 -4.41 8.18
CA SER A 81 6.11 -3.89 8.39
C SER A 81 5.08 -4.98 8.74
N GLY A 82 5.53 -6.22 8.94
CA GLY A 82 4.68 -7.34 9.34
C GLY A 82 3.90 -7.99 8.19
N PHE A 83 4.25 -7.71 6.93
CA PHE A 83 3.67 -8.42 5.79
C PHE A 83 4.36 -9.77 5.60
N SER A 84 3.57 -10.78 5.22
CA SER A 84 4.02 -12.08 4.75
C SER A 84 3.52 -12.29 3.33
N ALA A 85 4.32 -12.97 2.50
CA ALA A 85 3.84 -13.43 1.20
C ALA A 85 2.76 -14.51 1.41
N ASP A 86 1.71 -14.47 0.61
CA ASP A 86 0.75 -15.57 0.53
C ASP A 86 1.43 -16.81 -0.07
N SER A 87 1.14 -17.97 0.52
CA SER A 87 1.61 -19.29 0.09
C SER A 87 0.71 -19.91 -0.96
#